data_AF-I3D305-F1
#
_entry.id   AF-I3D305-F1
#
_cell.length_a   1.000
_cell.length_b   1.000
_cell.length_c   1.000
_cell.angle_alpha   90.00
_cell.angle_beta   90.00
_cell.angle_gamma   90.00
#
_symmetry.space_group_name_H-M   'P 1'
#
loop_
_entity.id
_entity.type
_entity.pdbx_description
1 polymer ?
#
loop_
_entity_poly.entity_id
_entity_poly.type
_entity_poly.pdbx_seq_one_letter_code
_entity_poly.pdbx_strand_id
1 'polypeptide(L)'
;MLTIDCKDVISIKNELLVYVADQVAAIPTLKNNQFTLSTLDDDEILDVNLVISAIKEFLDSINEGRNFAVITSNNMIKIASVSGRIIERDNQIPSEMFSCTHCGFVTRYEVELNAHMKIHYL
;
A
#
# COMPACT_ATOMS: atom_id res chain seq x y z
N MET A 1 12.82 -10.62 12.81
CA MET A 1 11.49 -10.25 12.26
C MET A 1 10.78 -9.19 13.09
N LEU A 2 10.04 -8.30 12.43
CA LEU A 2 9.27 -7.21 13.03
C LEU A 2 7.85 -7.18 12.45
N THR A 3 6.82 -7.01 13.29
CA THR A 3 5.42 -7.01 12.84
C THR A 3 4.83 -5.61 12.89
N ILE A 4 4.11 -5.19 11.86
CA ILE A 4 3.44 -3.89 11.78
C ILE A 4 1.93 -4.13 11.72
N ASP A 5 1.20 -3.64 12.72
CA ASP A 5 -0.26 -3.67 12.81
C ASP A 5 -0.85 -2.43 12.13
N CYS A 6 -1.64 -2.67 11.07
CA CYS A 6 -2.19 -1.64 10.19
C CYS A 6 -3.71 -1.49 10.36
N LYS A 7 -4.28 -1.88 11.51
CA LYS A 7 -5.73 -1.93 11.72
C LYS A 7 -6.43 -0.60 11.48
N ASP A 8 -5.82 0.52 11.88
CA ASP A 8 -6.35 1.87 11.71
C ASP A 8 -5.99 2.51 10.36
N VAL A 9 -5.13 1.85 9.56
CA VAL A 9 -4.57 2.36 8.31
C VAL A 9 -4.67 1.35 7.17
N ILE A 10 -5.70 0.51 7.18
CA ILE A 10 -5.88 -0.60 6.22
C ILE A 10 -5.86 -0.10 4.77
N SER A 11 -6.47 1.06 4.51
CA SER A 11 -6.58 1.68 3.18
C SER A 11 -5.22 1.97 2.53
N ILE A 12 -4.18 2.22 3.34
CA ILE A 12 -2.83 2.55 2.87
C ILE A 12 -1.83 1.42 3.05
N LYS A 13 -2.26 0.27 3.59
CA LYS A 13 -1.41 -0.85 4.02
C LYS A 13 -0.43 -1.31 2.95
N ASN A 14 -0.89 -1.45 1.70
CA ASN A 14 -0.05 -1.97 0.63
C ASN A 14 1.04 -0.97 0.23
N GLU A 15 0.71 0.31 0.12
CA GLU A 15 1.69 1.35 -0.22
C GLU A 15 2.67 1.57 0.93
N LEU A 16 2.19 1.56 2.16
CA LEU A 16 3.02 1.62 3.36
C LEU A 16 4.01 0.44 3.40
N LEU A 17 3.53 -0.79 3.12
CA LEU A 17 4.38 -1.98 3.06
C LEU A 17 5.49 -1.81 2.04
N VAL A 18 5.15 -1.42 0.80
CA VAL A 18 6.12 -1.29 -0.29
C VAL A 18 7.16 -0.23 0.07
N TYR A 19 6.71 0.93 0.56
CA TYR A 19 7.59 2.03 0.92
C TYR A 19 8.56 1.65 2.05
N VAL A 20 8.03 1.09 3.15
CA VAL A 20 8.86 0.76 4.32
C VAL A 20 9.83 -0.37 3.99
N ALA A 21 9.39 -1.40 3.25
CA ALA A 21 10.25 -2.52 2.86
C ALA A 21 11.44 -2.05 1.99
N ASP A 22 11.19 -1.14 1.05
CA ASP A 22 12.22 -0.53 0.21
C ASP A 22 13.23 0.28 1.05
N GLN A 23 12.73 1.15 1.94
CA GLN A 23 13.59 2.01 2.77
C GLN A 23 14.48 1.23 3.74
N VAL A 24 13.99 0.11 4.29
CA VAL A 24 14.75 -0.69 5.27
C VAL A 24 15.40 -1.93 4.67
N ALA A 25 15.37 -2.07 3.33
CA ALA A 25 15.89 -3.22 2.59
C ALA A 25 15.45 -4.57 3.19
N ALA A 26 14.17 -4.68 3.57
CA ALA A 26 13.61 -5.87 4.21
C ALA A 26 12.62 -6.59 3.29
N ILE A 27 12.48 -7.89 3.50
CA ILE A 27 11.50 -8.73 2.81
C ILE A 27 10.15 -8.60 3.52
N PRO A 28 9.11 -8.03 2.87
CA PRO A 28 7.81 -7.93 3.47
C PRO A 28 7.00 -9.22 3.28
N THR A 29 6.23 -9.59 4.29
CA THR A 29 5.19 -10.63 4.18
C THR A 29 3.86 -10.08 4.66
N LEU A 30 2.84 -10.17 3.81
CA LEU A 30 1.51 -9.65 4.11
C LEU A 30 0.67 -10.71 4.84
N LYS A 31 0.00 -10.32 5.94
CA LYS A 31 -0.90 -11.20 6.70
C LYS A 31 -2.10 -10.41 7.22
N ASN A 32 -3.26 -10.57 6.60
CA ASN A 32 -4.50 -9.89 6.99
C ASN A 32 -4.31 -8.36 7.12
N ASN A 33 -4.47 -7.82 8.34
CA ASN A 33 -4.37 -6.39 8.65
C ASN A 33 -2.99 -5.99 9.17
N GLN A 34 -2.00 -6.86 9.00
CA GLN A 34 -0.63 -6.66 9.42
C GLN A 34 0.33 -7.09 8.31
N PHE A 35 1.56 -6.62 8.40
CA PHE A 35 2.66 -7.17 7.61
C PHE A 35 3.89 -7.37 8.50
N THR A 36 4.76 -8.28 8.11
CA THR A 36 6.01 -8.54 8.79
C THR A 36 7.18 -8.17 7.90
N LEU A 37 8.22 -7.61 8.49
CA LEU A 37 9.50 -7.35 7.84
C LEU A 37 10.53 -8.32 8.39
N SER A 38 11.26 -8.96 7.48
CA SER A 38 12.36 -9.87 7.79
C SER A 38 13.58 -9.51 6.94
N THR A 39 14.77 -9.73 7.47
CA THR A 39 16.04 -9.65 6.74
C THR A 39 16.22 -10.89 5.87
N LEU A 40 17.19 -10.84 4.95
CA LEU A 40 17.61 -12.02 4.18
C LEU A 40 18.34 -13.04 5.07
N ASP A 41 19.17 -12.55 5.99
CA ASP A 41 19.87 -13.37 6.98
C ASP A 41 19.08 -13.39 8.30
N ASP A 42 18.77 -14.58 8.82
CA ASP A 42 17.98 -14.77 10.05
C ASP A 42 18.67 -14.23 11.32
N ASP A 43 19.99 -14.08 11.30
CA ASP A 43 20.80 -13.52 12.40
C ASP A 43 20.82 -11.97 12.41
N GLU A 44 20.38 -11.32 11.33
CA GLU A 44 20.32 -9.86 11.26
C GLU A 44 19.08 -9.30 11.96
N ILE A 45 19.30 -8.26 12.78
CA ILE A 45 18.23 -7.59 13.52
C ILE A 45 17.88 -6.29 12.78
N LEU A 46 16.62 -6.15 12.39
CA LEU A 46 16.10 -4.90 11.83
C LEU A 46 16.17 -3.79 12.87
N ASP A 47 16.74 -2.65 12.48
CA ASP A 47 16.73 -1.46 13.31
C ASP A 47 15.30 -0.91 13.42
N VAL A 48 14.75 -1.01 14.63
CA VAL A 48 13.37 -0.61 14.90
C VAL A 48 13.18 0.90 14.74
N ASN A 49 14.20 1.72 15.04
CA ASN A 49 14.11 3.17 14.89
C ASN A 49 14.10 3.57 13.41
N LEU A 50 14.84 2.86 12.57
CA LEU A 50 14.81 3.05 11.13
C LEU A 50 13.41 2.75 10.57
N VAL A 51 12.80 1.64 10.99
CA VAL A 51 11.43 1.28 10.56
C VAL A 51 10.40 2.32 11.04
N ILE A 52 10.50 2.76 12.30
CA ILE A 52 9.61 3.82 12.83
C ILE A 52 9.77 5.12 12.04
N SER A 53 11.01 5.49 11.70
CA SER A 53 11.29 6.71 10.93
C SER A 53 10.68 6.61 9.53
N ALA A 54 10.90 5.51 8.83
CA ALA A 54 10.30 5.26 7.51
C ALA A 54 8.76 5.32 7.55
N ILE A 55 8.12 4.73 8.58
CA ILE A 55 6.67 4.81 8.73
C ILE A 55 6.21 6.26 8.96
N LYS A 56 6.92 7.03 9.80
CA LYS A 56 6.58 8.43 10.06
C LYS A 56 6.76 9.31 8.82
N GLU A 57 7.84 9.10 8.07
CA GLU A 57 8.10 9.81 6.80
C GLU A 57 7.02 9.52 5.77
N PHE A 58 6.57 8.27 5.64
CA PHE A 58 5.44 7.92 4.79
C PHE A 58 4.16 8.66 5.20
N LEU A 59 3.84 8.64 6.50
CA LEU A 59 2.64 9.32 7.02
C LEU A 59 2.72 10.84 6.81
N ASP A 60 3.89 11.45 6.97
CA ASP A 60 4.09 12.88 6.72
C ASP A 60 3.92 13.23 5.22
N SER A 61 4.45 12.39 4.33
CA SER A 61 4.32 12.52 2.87
C SER A 61 2.85 12.56 2.41
N ILE A 62 1.96 11.81 3.08
CA ILE A 62 0.52 11.82 2.81
C ILE A 62 -0.26 12.82 3.68
N ASN A 63 0.41 13.74 4.39
CA ASN A 63 -0.17 14.72 5.32
C ASN A 63 -0.90 14.14 6.55
N GLU A 64 -0.63 12.87 6.88
CA GLU A 64 -1.24 12.15 8.00
C GLU A 64 -0.33 12.03 9.24
N GLY A 65 0.88 12.59 9.20
CA GLY A 65 1.88 12.49 10.27
C GLY A 65 1.44 12.99 11.65
N ARG A 66 0.44 13.88 11.72
CA ARG A 66 -0.14 14.39 12.97
C ARG A 66 -1.39 13.63 13.43
N ASN A 67 -2.01 12.86 12.54
CA ASN A 67 -3.27 12.16 12.81
C ASN A 67 -3.03 10.74 13.34
N PHE A 68 -1.85 10.17 13.10
CA PHE A 68 -1.49 8.80 13.50
C PHE A 68 -0.26 8.77 14.40
N ALA A 69 -0.32 7.92 15.42
CA ALA A 69 0.80 7.61 16.30
C ALA A 69 1.40 6.26 15.94
N VAL A 70 2.73 6.19 15.92
CA VAL A 70 3.50 4.96 15.72
C VAL A 70 4.02 4.51 17.09
N ILE A 71 3.52 3.39 17.59
CA ILE A 71 3.78 2.86 18.94
C ILE A 71 4.47 1.52 18.82
N THR A 72 5.56 1.31 19.56
CA THR A 72 6.32 0.06 19.53
C THR A 72 6.18 -0.71 20.83
N SER A 73 5.86 -2.00 20.72
CA SER A 73 5.74 -2.94 21.85
C SER A 73 6.29 -4.31 21.43
N ASN A 74 7.38 -4.78 22.05
CA ASN A 74 7.94 -6.14 21.92
C ASN A 74 7.87 -6.72 20.48
N ASN A 75 8.62 -6.13 19.55
CA ASN A 75 8.68 -6.50 18.12
C ASN A 75 7.39 -6.31 17.31
N MET A 76 6.41 -5.59 17.87
CA MET A 76 5.22 -5.15 17.17
C MET A 76 5.17 -3.63 17.12
N ILE A 77 5.02 -3.06 15.93
CA ILE A 77 4.73 -1.65 15.71
C ILE A 77 3.25 -1.53 15.42
N LYS A 78 2.54 -0.69 16.16
CA LYS A 78 1.15 -0.37 15.93
C LYS A 78 1.02 1.06 15.41
N ILE A 79 0.23 1.22 14.36
CA ILE A 79 -0.16 2.53 13.85
C ILE A 79 -1.58 2.78 14.30
N ALA A 80 -1.76 3.73 15.22
CA ALA A 80 -3.05 4.03 15.83
C ALA A 80 -3.49 5.46 15.48
N SER A 81 -4.78 5.64 15.19
CA SER A 81 -5.35 6.96 14.97
C SER A 81 -5.42 7.74 16.30
N VAL A 82 -4.89 8.96 16.32
CA VAL A 82 -4.91 9.85 17.48
C VAL A 82 -6.29 10.48 17.68
N SER A 83 -6.99 10.77 16.58
CA SER A 83 -8.28 11.47 16.58
C SER A 83 -9.48 10.59 16.22
N GLY A 84 -9.27 9.28 16.04
CA GLY A 84 -10.30 8.35 15.52
C GLY A 84 -10.62 8.56 14.04
N ARG A 85 -9.79 9.33 13.31
CA ARG A 85 -9.87 9.49 11.86
C ARG A 85 -9.37 8.24 11.15
N ILE A 86 -10.06 7.87 10.07
CA ILE A 86 -9.71 6.76 9.19
C ILE A 86 -9.14 7.37 7.91
N ILE A 87 -8.09 6.79 7.34
CA ILE A 87 -7.57 7.24 6.05
C ILE A 87 -8.53 6.73 4.96
N GLU A 88 -9.26 7.65 4.35
CA GLU A 88 -10.04 7.40 3.15
C GLU A 88 -9.13 7.65 1.94
N ARG A 89 -8.52 6.59 1.41
CA ARG A 89 -8.04 6.64 0.02
C ARG A 89 -9.22 6.36 -0.86
N ASP A 90 -9.46 7.24 -1.83
CA ASP A 90 -10.35 6.96 -2.95
C ASP A 90 -9.83 5.66 -3.57
N ASN A 91 -10.48 4.55 -3.23
CA ASN A 91 -10.20 3.27 -3.79
C ASN A 91 -10.63 3.44 -5.24
N GLN A 92 -9.70 3.87 -6.11
CA GLN A 92 -9.94 3.93 -7.54
C GLN A 92 -10.33 2.51 -7.91
N ILE A 93 -11.65 2.31 -8.00
CA ILE A 93 -12.29 1.14 -8.56
C ILE A 93 -11.48 0.84 -9.82
N PRO A 94 -10.97 -0.39 -10.02
CA PRO A 94 -10.11 -0.70 -11.15
C PRO A 94 -10.77 -0.10 -12.39
N SER A 95 -10.05 0.83 -13.04
CA SER A 95 -10.55 1.69 -14.10
C SER A 95 -11.54 0.93 -14.97
N GLU A 96 -12.78 1.42 -15.06
CA GLU A 96 -13.84 0.79 -15.87
C GLU A 96 -13.23 0.28 -17.17
N MET A 97 -13.22 -1.03 -17.35
CA MET A 97 -12.68 -1.63 -18.58
C MET A 97 -13.63 -1.30 -19.71
N PHE A 98 -13.11 -0.66 -20.75
CA PHE A 98 -13.81 -0.40 -21.99
C PHE A 98 -13.95 -1.70 -22.77
N SER A 99 -15.17 -2.06 -23.15
CA SER A 99 -15.44 -3.27 -23.93
C SER A 99 -15.99 -2.92 -25.32
N CYS A 100 -15.56 -3.67 -26.32
CA CYS A 100 -16.09 -3.57 -27.67
C CYS A 100 -17.43 -4.30 -27.75
N THR A 101 -18.43 -3.60 -28.28
CA THR A 101 -19.78 -4.12 -28.49
C THR A 101 -19.88 -5.15 -29.62
N HIS A 102 -18.86 -5.28 -30.47
CA HIS A 102 -18.87 -6.13 -31.67
C HIS A 102 -18.15 -7.47 -31.50
N CYS A 103 -17.09 -7.55 -30.69
CA CYS A 103 -16.27 -8.78 -30.65
C CYS A 103 -15.63 -9.15 -29.30
N GLY A 104 -16.06 -8.56 -28.19
CA GLY A 104 -15.58 -8.96 -26.85
C GLY A 104 -14.15 -8.52 -26.52
N PHE A 105 -13.54 -7.68 -27.35
CA PHE A 105 -12.30 -6.98 -27.02
C PHE A 105 -12.49 -6.10 -25.78
N VAL A 106 -11.54 -6.13 -24.83
CA VAL A 106 -11.57 -5.31 -23.62
C VAL A 106 -10.23 -4.59 -23.43
N THR A 107 -10.26 -3.33 -23.02
CA THR A 107 -9.07 -2.53 -22.74
C THR A 107 -9.30 -1.58 -21.57
N ARG A 108 -8.21 -1.12 -20.95
CA ARG A 108 -8.23 -0.06 -19.94
C ARG A 108 -8.14 1.35 -20.54
N TYR A 109 -7.91 1.47 -21.84
CA TYR A 109 -7.67 2.76 -22.51
C TYR A 109 -8.72 3.04 -23.60
N GLU A 110 -9.42 4.17 -23.48
CA GLU A 110 -10.45 4.58 -24.45
C GLU A 110 -9.90 4.75 -25.87
N VAL A 111 -8.65 5.23 -26.01
CA VAL A 111 -7.98 5.40 -27.31
C VAL A 111 -7.80 4.07 -28.05
N GLU A 112 -7.54 2.99 -27.32
CA GLU A 112 -7.40 1.65 -27.90
C GLU A 112 -8.75 1.09 -28.32
N LEU A 113 -9.82 1.32 -27.51
CA LEU A 113 -11.17 0.95 -27.91
C LEU A 113 -11.57 1.70 -29.19
N ASN A 114 -11.29 3.00 -29.28
CA ASN A 114 -11.60 3.82 -30.46
C ASN A 114 -10.86 3.33 -31.71
N ALA A 115 -9.58 2.99 -31.60
CA ALA A 115 -8.81 2.40 -32.69
C ALA A 115 -9.38 1.04 -33.10
N HIS A 116 -9.70 0.19 -32.13
CA HIS A 116 -10.31 -1.11 -32.36
C HIS A 116 -11.68 -1.00 -33.05
N MET A 117 -12.53 -0.05 -32.64
CA MET A 117 -13.85 0.15 -33.27
C MET A 117 -13.73 0.46 -34.77
N LYS A 118 -12.73 1.24 -35.18
CA LYS A 118 -12.53 1.59 -36.60
C LYS A 118 -12.30 0.37 -37.48
N ILE A 119 -11.75 -0.73 -36.94
CA ILE A 119 -11.52 -1.98 -37.68
C ILE A 119 -12.86 -2.62 -38.09
N HIS A 120 -13.92 -2.46 -37.30
CA HIS A 120 -15.25 -2.99 -37.63
C HIS A 120 -15.98 -2.19 -38.72
N TYR A 121 -15.52 -0.98 -39.02
CA TYR A 121 -16.12 -0.07 -40.00
C TYR A 121 -15.25 0.12 -41.24
N LEU A 122 -14.23 -0.73 -41.42
CA LEU A 122 -13.33 -0.82 -42.57
C LEU A 122 -13.72 -2.02 -43.44
#